data_AF-A0A946N671-F1
#
_entry.id   AF-A0A946N671-F1
#
_cell.length_a   1.000
_cell.length_b   1.000
_cell.length_c   1.000
_cell.angle_alpha   90.00
_cell.angle_beta   90.00
_cell.angle_gamma   90.00
#
_symmetry.space_group_name_H-M   'P 1'
#
loop_
_entity.id
_entity.type
_entity.pdbx_description
1 polymer ?
#
loop_
_entity_poly.entity_id
_entity_poly.type
_entity_poly.pdbx_seq_one_letter_code
_entity_poly.pdbx_strand_id
1 'polypeptide(L)'
;MAAQRDSHLQRLEEINIDADIREAESLHRHDRKVGIGWVDALRGSVRPVVTYIMVLEFVFVKSAAMYLIFGADGVNLATLNMVWDDETRALFAAILSFWFGHRALKSFQGA
;
A
#
# COMPACT_ATOMS: atom_id res chain seq x y z
N MET A 1 -41.29 -18.53 1.41
CA MET A 1 -40.94 -17.11 1.15
C MET A 1 -39.53 -16.73 1.63
N ALA A 2 -38.99 -17.30 2.71
CA ALA A 2 -37.61 -17.04 3.15
C ALA A 2 -36.53 -17.56 2.15
N ALA A 3 -36.65 -18.80 1.68
CA ALA A 3 -35.68 -19.40 0.73
C ALA A 3 -35.54 -18.66 -0.62
N GLN A 4 -36.57 -17.93 -1.04
CA GLN A 4 -36.52 -17.12 -2.27
C GLN A 4 -35.83 -15.78 -2.04
N ARG A 5 -35.82 -15.28 -0.80
CA ARG A 5 -35.12 -14.05 -0.41
C ARG A 5 -33.61 -14.30 -0.32
N ASP A 6 -33.22 -15.44 0.23
CA ASP A 6 -31.81 -15.82 0.39
C ASP A 6 -31.13 -16.05 -0.97
N SER A 7 -31.81 -16.71 -1.91
CA SER A 7 -31.30 -16.88 -3.29
C SER A 7 -31.24 -15.56 -4.07
N HIS A 8 -32.13 -14.61 -3.80
CA HIS A 8 -32.05 -13.26 -4.36
C HIS A 8 -30.86 -12.47 -3.81
N LEU A 9 -30.55 -12.60 -2.52
CA LEU A 9 -29.40 -11.94 -1.89
C LEU A 9 -28.08 -12.47 -2.46
N GLN A 10 -27.95 -13.79 -2.64
CA GLN A 10 -26.77 -14.40 -3.26
C GLN A 10 -26.51 -13.87 -4.67
N ARG A 11 -27.56 -13.73 -5.49
CA ARG A 11 -27.43 -13.14 -6.84
C ARG A 11 -27.02 -11.67 -6.82
N LEU A 12 -27.51 -10.90 -5.84
CA LEU A 12 -27.12 -9.49 -5.70
C LEU A 12 -25.64 -9.38 -5.29
N GLU A 13 -25.18 -10.25 -4.40
CA GLU A 13 -23.78 -10.32 -3.99
C GLU A 13 -22.88 -10.72 -5.16
N GLU A 14 -23.28 -11.71 -5.96
CA GLU A 14 -22.57 -12.12 -7.18
C GLU A 14 -22.48 -10.97 -8.21
N ILE A 15 -23.59 -10.26 -8.44
CA ILE A 15 -23.62 -9.11 -9.37
C ILE A 15 -22.69 -7.99 -8.88
N ASN A 16 -22.64 -7.75 -7.56
CA ASN A 16 -21.80 -6.71 -7.00
C ASN A 16 -20.31 -7.07 -7.08
N ILE A 17 -19.95 -8.33 -6.80
CA ILE A 17 -18.60 -8.84 -6.98
C ILE A 17 -18.16 -8.74 -8.45
N ASP A 18 -19.04 -9.12 -9.39
CA ASP A 18 -18.75 -9.02 -10.82
C ASP A 18 -18.61 -7.56 -11.28
N ALA A 19 -19.38 -6.63 -10.70
CA ALA A 19 -19.23 -5.20 -10.94
C ALA A 19 -17.87 -4.66 -10.45
N ASP A 20 -17.46 -5.01 -9.23
CA ASP A 20 -16.17 -4.62 -8.66
C ASP A 20 -14.99 -5.19 -9.48
N ILE A 21 -15.11 -6.44 -9.93
CA ILE A 21 -14.12 -7.08 -10.81
C ILE A 21 -14.03 -6.33 -12.14
N ARG A 22 -15.17 -6.00 -12.76
CA ARG A 22 -15.20 -5.27 -14.03
C ARG A 22 -14.65 -3.85 -13.89
N GLU A 23 -14.91 -3.18 -12.77
CA GLU A 23 -14.34 -1.87 -12.46
C GLU A 23 -12.81 -1.97 -12.35
N ALA A 24 -12.30 -2.91 -11.55
CA ALA A 24 -10.86 -3.19 -11.45
C ALA A 24 -10.24 -3.57 -12.81
N GLU A 25 -10.93 -4.39 -13.60
CA GLU A 25 -10.47 -4.81 -14.92
C GLU A 25 -10.47 -3.66 -15.93
N SER A 26 -11.43 -2.73 -15.83
CA SER A 26 -11.48 -1.52 -16.67
C SER A 26 -10.38 -0.52 -16.34
N LEU A 27 -10.02 -0.41 -15.05
CA LEU A 27 -8.84 0.32 -14.57
C LEU A 27 -7.56 -0.32 -15.12
N HIS A 28 -7.48 -1.65 -15.10
CA HIS A 28 -6.35 -2.39 -15.68
C HIS A 28 -6.27 -2.31 -17.21
N ARG A 29 -7.41 -2.19 -17.93
CA ARG A 29 -7.43 -2.02 -19.40
C ARG A 29 -6.84 -0.68 -19.85
N HIS A 30 -6.98 0.37 -19.06
CA HIS A 30 -6.34 1.67 -19.35
C HIS A 30 -4.83 1.64 -19.09
N ASP A 31 -4.36 0.67 -18.28
CA ASP A 31 -2.95 0.34 -18.04
C ASP A 31 -2.41 -0.76 -18.99
N ARG A 32 -3.06 -0.96 -20.16
CA ARG A 32 -2.56 -1.91 -21.18
C ARG A 32 -1.11 -1.57 -21.56
N LYS A 33 -0.28 -2.62 -21.57
CA LYS A 33 1.10 -2.63 -22.07
C LYS A 33 1.17 -1.92 -23.43
N VAL A 34 2.12 -1.00 -23.56
CA VAL A 34 2.35 -0.24 -24.80
C VAL A 34 2.90 -1.18 -25.89
N GLY A 35 3.36 -2.38 -25.51
CA GLY A 35 3.91 -3.39 -26.43
C GLY A 35 5.41 -3.21 -26.65
N ILE A 36 6.00 -2.20 -26.01
CA ILE A 36 7.42 -1.89 -26.06
C ILE A 36 8.04 -2.35 -24.73
N GLY A 37 8.80 -3.45 -24.77
CA GLY A 37 9.29 -4.13 -23.56
C GLY A 37 10.04 -3.24 -22.56
N TRP A 38 10.81 -2.25 -23.03
CA TRP A 38 11.54 -1.33 -22.14
C TRP A 38 10.64 -0.27 -21.51
N VAL A 39 9.59 0.20 -22.21
CA VAL A 39 8.62 1.17 -21.67
C VAL A 39 7.74 0.50 -20.62
N ASP A 40 7.31 -0.73 -20.88
CA ASP A 40 6.49 -1.50 -19.95
C ASP A 40 7.30 -1.93 -18.72
N ALA A 41 8.59 -2.25 -18.88
CA ALA A 41 9.51 -2.49 -17.76
C ALA A 41 9.74 -1.22 -16.93
N LEU A 42 9.93 -0.07 -17.58
CA LEU A 42 10.10 1.22 -16.91
C LEU A 42 8.84 1.58 -16.12
N ARG A 43 7.64 1.55 -16.71
CA ARG A 43 6.37 1.78 -16.00
C ARG A 43 6.15 0.79 -14.86
N GLY A 44 6.48 -0.49 -15.07
CA GLY A 44 6.42 -1.52 -14.05
C GLY A 44 7.35 -1.25 -12.85
N SER A 45 8.49 -0.61 -13.11
CA SER A 45 9.48 -0.24 -12.09
C SER A 45 9.16 1.05 -11.34
N VAL A 46 8.46 2.03 -11.94
CA VAL A 46 8.16 3.32 -11.28
C VAL A 46 7.40 3.12 -9.97
N ARG A 47 6.43 2.20 -9.96
CA ARG A 47 5.58 1.93 -8.79
C ARG A 47 6.41 1.46 -7.56
N PRO A 48 7.31 0.47 -7.66
CA PRO A 48 8.21 0.11 -6.56
C PRO A 48 9.35 1.13 -6.32
N VAL A 49 9.88 1.78 -7.37
CA VAL A 49 10.99 2.74 -7.23
C VAL A 49 10.59 3.96 -6.38
N VAL A 50 9.41 4.53 -6.62
CA VAL A 50 8.92 5.66 -5.82
C VAL A 50 8.77 5.28 -4.35
N THR A 51 8.29 4.06 -4.07
CA THR A 51 8.24 3.54 -2.69
C THR A 51 9.64 3.44 -2.07
N TYR A 52 10.62 2.92 -2.81
CA TYR A 52 11.98 2.81 -2.30
C TYR A 52 12.61 4.17 -2.03
N ILE A 53 12.40 5.17 -2.90
CA ILE A 53 12.90 6.55 -2.69
C ILE A 53 12.30 7.15 -1.43
N MET A 54 10.97 7.07 -1.26
CA MET A 54 10.28 7.58 -0.07
C MET A 54 10.77 6.92 1.22
N VAL A 55 10.98 5.59 1.20
CA VAL A 55 11.52 4.87 2.36
C VAL A 55 12.98 5.24 2.61
N LEU A 56 13.81 5.39 1.57
CA LEU A 56 15.20 5.82 1.69
C LEU A 56 15.32 7.22 2.27
N GLU A 57 14.52 8.16 1.78
CA GLU A 57 14.45 9.53 2.26
C GLU A 57 14.00 9.56 3.73
N PHE A 58 12.99 8.78 4.08
CA PHE A 58 12.55 8.61 5.46
C PHE A 58 13.67 8.10 6.37
N VAL A 59 14.36 7.03 5.98
CA VAL A 59 15.49 6.48 6.74
C VAL A 59 16.61 7.51 6.85
N PHE A 60 16.95 8.18 5.76
CA PHE A 60 18.00 9.20 5.72
C PHE A 60 17.74 10.34 6.70
N VAL A 61 16.53 10.91 6.69
CA VAL A 61 16.14 12.00 7.60
C VAL A 61 16.17 11.54 9.05
N LYS A 62 15.65 10.35 9.35
CA LYS A 62 15.68 9.80 10.73
C LYS A 62 17.10 9.48 11.20
N SER A 63 17.96 8.95 10.32
CA SER A 63 19.37 8.73 10.62
C SER A 63 20.13 10.03 10.88
N ALA A 64 19.86 11.08 10.10
CA ALA A 64 20.43 12.41 10.32
C ALA A 64 19.97 13.02 11.66
N ALA A 65 18.68 12.92 11.98
CA ALA A 65 18.15 13.36 13.27
C ALA A 65 18.82 12.62 14.45
N MET A 66 18.95 11.29 14.34
CA MET A 66 19.61 10.47 15.35
C MET A 66 21.08 10.88 15.53
N TYR A 67 21.81 11.13 14.44
CA TYR A 67 23.20 11.58 14.48
C TYR A 67 23.37 12.91 15.24
N LEU A 68 22.48 13.89 14.99
CA LEU A 68 22.50 15.17 15.69
C LEU A 68 22.21 15.02 17.18
N ILE A 69 21.30 14.12 17.55
CA ILE A 69 20.96 13.81 18.96
C ILE A 69 22.15 13.19 19.70
N PHE A 70 22.88 12.27 19.07
CA PHE A 70 24.06 11.66 19.66
C PHE A 70 25.15 12.70 20.00
N GLY A 71 25.25 13.79 19.23
CA GLY A 71 26.21 14.87 19.49
C GLY A 71 25.75 15.92 20.50
N ALA A 72 24.44 16.01 20.79
CA ALA A 72 23.88 17.10 21.60
C ALA A 72 23.78 16.77 23.09
N ASP A 73 23.28 15.58 23.48
CA ASP A 73 23.15 15.17 24.90
C ASP A 73 23.02 13.64 25.10
N GLY A 74 23.21 12.84 24.03
CA GLY A 74 23.01 11.39 24.05
C GLY A 74 21.55 10.96 23.91
N VAL A 75 21.33 9.65 23.74
CA VAL A 75 19.99 9.08 23.51
C VAL A 75 19.34 8.75 24.85
N ASN A 76 18.20 9.38 25.15
CA ASN A 76 17.33 9.03 26.26
C ASN A 76 15.92 8.65 25.76
N LEU A 77 15.06 8.16 26.67
CA LEU A 77 13.73 7.66 26.31
C LEU A 77 12.82 8.77 25.73
N ALA A 78 12.95 10.01 26.21
CA ALA A 78 12.18 11.14 25.72
C ALA A 78 12.59 11.50 24.28
N THR A 79 13.89 11.51 24.01
CA THR A 79 14.42 11.77 22.66
C THR A 79 14.04 10.67 21.67
N LEU A 80 14.01 9.41 22.11
CA LEU A 80 13.53 8.30 21.27
C LEU A 80 12.04 8.46 20.89
N ASN A 81 11.19 8.85 21.85
CA ASN A 81 9.78 9.11 21.59
C ASN A 81 9.57 10.34 20.68
N MET A 82 10.46 11.33 20.74
CA MET A 82 10.43 12.49 19.84
C MET A 82 10.82 12.11 18.42
N VAL A 83 11.81 11.24 18.23
CA VAL A 83 12.20 10.74 16.90
C VAL A 83 11.20 9.73 16.35
N TRP A 84 10.55 8.94 17.20
CA TRP A 84 9.51 7.97 16.85
C TRP A 84 8.12 8.49 17.22
N ASP A 85 7.78 9.67 16.72
CA ASP A 85 6.50 10.33 16.94
C ASP A 85 5.30 9.58 16.33
N ASP A 86 4.10 10.05 16.68
CA ASP A 86 2.83 9.44 16.25
C ASP A 86 2.63 9.57 14.73
N GLU A 87 3.02 10.69 14.12
CA GLU A 87 2.93 10.91 12.67
C GLU A 87 3.79 9.91 11.90
N THR A 88 5.02 9.67 12.36
CA THR A 88 5.93 8.69 11.78
C THR A 88 5.37 7.28 11.86
N ARG A 89 4.79 6.92 13.01
CA ARG A 89 4.14 5.61 13.20
C ARG A 89 2.96 5.43 12.26
N ALA A 90 2.15 6.48 12.07
CA ALA A 90 1.02 6.47 11.15
C ALA A 90 1.48 6.32 9.69
N LEU A 91 2.51 7.07 9.27
CA LEU A 91 3.10 6.94 7.93
C LEU A 91 3.68 5.55 7.69
N PHE A 92 4.39 4.99 8.66
CA PHE A 92 4.94 3.64 8.58
C PHE A 92 3.83 2.58 8.43
N ALA A 93 2.76 2.68 9.23
CA ALA A 93 1.59 1.81 9.11
C ALA A 93 0.93 1.96 7.73
N ALA A 94 0.76 3.17 7.22
CA ALA A 94 0.18 3.43 5.91
C ALA A 94 1.00 2.80 4.77
N ILE A 95 2.33 2.91 4.83
CA ILE A 95 3.23 2.28 3.84
C ILE A 95 3.10 0.75 3.89
N LEU A 96 3.10 0.15 5.09
CA LEU A 96 2.92 -1.30 5.24
C LEU A 96 1.55 -1.75 4.72
N SER A 97 0.47 -1.04 5.06
CA SER A 97 -0.88 -1.31 4.56
C SER A 97 -0.97 -1.18 3.04
N PHE A 98 -0.31 -0.19 2.44
CA PHE A 98 -0.26 -0.06 0.98
C PHE A 98 0.47 -1.26 0.33
N TRP A 99 1.62 -1.67 0.88
CA TRP A 99 2.46 -2.71 0.28
C TRP A 99 1.90 -4.12 0.47
N PHE A 100 1.36 -4.40 1.65
CA PHE A 100 0.84 -5.71 2.02
C PHE A 100 -0.68 -5.82 1.91
N GLY A 101 -1.43 -4.73 2.09
CA GLY A 101 -2.91 -4.75 2.02
C GLY A 101 -3.44 -5.12 0.64
N HIS A 102 -2.83 -4.62 -0.44
CA HIS A 102 -3.22 -5.00 -1.80
C HIS A 102 -2.88 -6.48 -2.12
N ARG A 103 -1.82 -7.05 -1.52
CA ARG A 103 -1.49 -8.48 -1.68
C ARG A 103 -2.40 -9.38 -0.85
N ALA A 104 -2.77 -8.96 0.36
CA ALA A 104 -3.66 -9.70 1.25
C ALA A 104 -5.09 -9.80 0.67
N LEU A 105 -5.62 -8.70 0.11
CA LEU A 105 -6.93 -8.70 -0.54
C LEU A 105 -6.98 -9.66 -1.74
N LYS A 106 -5.91 -9.73 -2.53
CA LYS A 106 -5.81 -10.67 -3.67
C LYS A 106 -5.83 -12.14 -3.22
N SER A 107 -5.32 -12.48 -2.04
CA SER A 107 -5.40 -13.85 -1.51
C SER A 107 -6.78 -14.24 -0.96
N PHE A 108 -7.58 -13.27 -0.51
CA PHE A 108 -8.93 -13.53 -0.03
C PHE A 108 -9.96 -13.67 -1.17
N GLN A 109 -9.69 -13.09 -2.34
CA GLN A 109 -10.56 -13.23 -3.52
C GLN A 109 -10.38 -14.57 -4.29
N GLY A 110 -9.52 -15.46 -3.80
CA GLY A 110 -9.24 -16.77 -4.41
C GLY A 110 -9.50 -17.98 -3.50
N ALA A 111 -10.18 -17.79 -2.37
CA ALA A 111 -10.64 -18.84 -1.45
C ALA A 111 -12.18 -18.76 -1.33
#